data_AF-A0A2V8EXY1-F1
#
_entry.id   AF-A0A2V8EXY1-F1
#
_cell.length_a   1.000
_cell.length_b   1.000
_cell.length_c   1.000
_cell.angle_alpha   90.00
_cell.angle_beta   90.00
_cell.angle_gamma   90.00
#
_symmetry.space_group_name_H-M   'P 1'
#
loop_
_entity.id
_entity.type
_entity.pdbx_description
1 polymer ?
#
loop_
_entity_poly.entity_id
_entity_poly.type
_entity_poly.pdbx_seq_one_letter_code
_entity_poly.pdbx_strand_id
1 'polypeptide(L)' 'GTEDKAAKSSGSQLFYDRAGSADKTLKLYDGHVHDLLNDLGKDTVMTDITSWIEARSHAT' A
#
# COMPACT_ATOMS: atom_id res chain seq x y z
N GLY A 1 -2.45 7.87 1.72
CA GLY A 1 -3.65 7.68 0.88
C GLY A 1 -3.66 8.72 -0.22
N THR A 2 -4.78 8.89 -0.91
CA THR A 2 -4.87 9.86 -2.03
C THR A 2 -4.85 11.32 -1.57
N GLU A 3 -5.22 11.59 -0.32
CA GLU A 3 -5.26 12.94 0.28
C GLU A 3 -4.03 13.24 1.16
N ASP A 4 -2.95 12.49 0.98
CA ASP A 4 -1.68 12.74 1.66
C ASP A 4 -1.04 14.07 1.19
N LYS A 5 -0.81 14.96 2.15
CA LYS A 5 -0.21 16.29 1.94
C LYS A 5 1.31 16.33 2.18
N ALA A 6 1.87 15.29 2.80
CA ALA A 6 3.30 15.14 3.04
C ALA A 6 3.98 14.38 1.89
N ALA A 7 3.34 13.34 1.36
CA ALA A 7 3.84 12.55 0.24
C ALA A 7 2.73 12.27 -0.79
N LYS A 8 2.83 12.86 -1.98
CA LYS A 8 1.82 12.68 -3.04
C LYS A 8 1.79 11.22 -3.54
N SER A 9 0.59 10.69 -3.73
CA SER A 9 0.36 9.33 -4.27
C SER A 9 1.00 9.08 -5.65
N SER A 10 1.20 10.13 -6.45
CA SER A 10 1.92 10.04 -7.72
C SER A 10 3.37 9.57 -7.56
N GLY A 11 4.01 9.85 -6.41
CA GLY A 11 5.33 9.32 -6.08
C GLY A 11 5.31 7.80 -5.88
N SER A 12 4.26 7.26 -5.25
CA SER A 12 4.06 5.82 -5.09
C SER A 12 3.83 5.12 -6.44
N GLN A 13 3.04 5.74 -7.34
CA GLN A 13 2.88 5.24 -8.71
C GLN A 13 4.21 5.21 -9.47
N LEU A 14 4.98 6.30 -9.40
CA LEU A 14 6.29 6.38 -10.04
C LEU A 14 7.26 5.31 -9.53
N PHE A 15 7.25 5.04 -8.23
CA PHE A 15 8.04 3.97 -7.63
C PHE A 15 7.57 2.59 -8.13
N TYR A 16 6.26 2.34 -8.13
CA TYR A 16 5.69 1.09 -8.63
C TYR A 16 6.10 0.83 -10.08
N ASP A 17 6.00 1.82 -10.95
CA ASP A 17 6.34 1.69 -12.37
C ASP A 17 7.82 1.35 -12.60
N ARG A 18 8.70 1.82 -11.71
CA ARG A 18 10.17 1.69 -11.85
C ARG A 18 10.78 0.53 -11.05
N ALA A 19 10.08 -0.01 -10.06
CA ALA A 19 10.61 -1.09 -9.25
C ALA A 19 10.87 -2.36 -10.10
N GLY A 20 12.02 -3.01 -9.91
CA GLY A 20 12.40 -4.21 -10.69
C GLY A 20 11.73 -5.51 -10.22
N SER A 21 10.97 -5.49 -9.13
CA SER A 21 10.30 -6.68 -8.59
C SER A 21 9.22 -7.19 -9.55
N ALA A 22 9.25 -8.50 -9.83
CA ALA A 22 8.23 -9.17 -10.65
C ALA A 22 6.89 -9.32 -9.89
N ASP A 23 6.95 -9.49 -8.57
CA ASP A 23 5.79 -9.59 -7.70
C ASP A 23 5.72 -8.35 -6.79
N LYS A 24 4.85 -7.42 -7.16
CA LYS A 24 4.63 -6.16 -6.46
C LYS A 24 3.19 -5.70 -6.66
N THR A 25 2.64 -5.08 -5.62
CA THR A 25 1.28 -4.54 -5.62
C THR A 25 1.32 -3.10 -5.12
N LEU A 26 0.63 -2.19 -5.80
CA LEU A 26 0.32 -0.85 -5.30
C LEU A 26 -1.17 -0.76 -5.00
N LYS A 27 -1.51 -0.34 -3.78
CA LYS A 27 -2.87 0.05 -3.41
C LYS A 27 -2.90 1.52 -3.02
N LEU A 28 -3.82 2.28 -3.61
CA LEU A 28 -4.10 3.65 -3.23
C LEU A 28 -5.42 3.68 -2.47
N TYR A 29 -5.37 4.16 -1.22
CA TYR A 29 -6.53 4.25 -0.34
C TYR A 29 -7.17 5.63 -0.50
N ASP A 30 -8.37 5.67 -1.09
CA ASP A 30 -9.05 6.92 -1.43
C ASP A 30 -9.51 7.69 -0.19
N GLY A 31 -9.35 9.01 -0.18
CA GLY A 31 -9.67 9.88 0.96
C GLY A 31 -8.72 9.79 2.16
N HIS A 32 -7.81 8.81 2.17
CA HIS A 32 -6.89 8.58 3.29
C HIS A 32 -5.66 9.48 3.25
N VAL A 33 -5.10 9.76 4.43
CA VAL A 33 -3.96 10.68 4.60
C VAL A 33 -2.63 9.93 4.75
N HIS A 34 -1.60 10.58 5.29
CA HIS A 34 -0.23 10.08 5.35
C HIS A 34 -0.09 8.78 6.16
N ASP A 35 -0.62 8.77 7.38
CA ASP A 35 -0.39 7.70 8.35
C ASP A 35 -1.52 6.65 8.31
N LEU A 36 -1.50 5.81 7.29
CA LEU A 36 -2.53 4.80 7.04
C LEU A 36 -2.72 3.80 8.19
N LEU A 37 -1.67 3.53 8.97
CA LEU A 37 -1.73 2.59 10.11
C LEU A 37 -2.41 3.21 11.35
N ASN A 38 -2.51 4.55 11.38
CA ASN A 38 -3.20 5.30 12.43
C ASN A 38 -4.49 6.00 11.93
N ASP A 39 -4.90 5.75 10.68
CA ASP A 39 -6.10 6.32 10.07
C ASP A 39 -7.37 5.50 10.42
N LEU A 40 -8.56 6.03 10.11
CA LEU A 40 -9.85 5.34 10.30
C LEU A 40 -9.96 4.03 9.51
N GLY A 41 -9.27 3.92 8.37
CA GLY A 41 -9.24 2.72 7.52
C GLY A 41 -8.13 1.72 7.86
N LYS A 42 -7.44 1.89 9.01
CA LYS A 42 -6.27 1.08 9.36
C LYS A 42 -6.53 -0.43 9.32
N ASP A 43 -7.73 -0.89 9.70
CA ASP A 43 -8.02 -2.33 9.75
C ASP A 43 -7.99 -2.94 8.34
N THR A 44 -8.54 -2.24 7.34
CA THR A 44 -8.45 -2.64 5.93
C THR A 44 -7.01 -2.64 5.44
N VAL A 45 -6.22 -1.62 5.77
CA VAL A 45 -4.81 -1.53 5.40
C VAL A 45 -4.01 -2.70 6.00
N MET A 46 -4.26 -3.02 7.27
CA MET A 46 -3.61 -4.13 7.97
C MET A 46 -3.98 -5.47 7.35
N THR A 47 -5.26 -5.72 7.06
CA THR A 47 -5.71 -6.93 6.37
C THR A 47 -5.05 -7.07 5.00
N ASP A 48 -4.98 -5.98 4.23
CA ASP A 48 -4.35 -6.01 2.90
C ASP A 48 -2.86 -6.38 2.96
N ILE A 49 -2.13 -5.84 3.95
CA ILE A 49 -0.73 -6.16 4.18
C ILE A 49 -0.57 -7.64 4.58
N THR A 50 -1.33 -8.11 5.57
CA THR A 50 -1.20 -9.50 6.05
C THR A 50 -1.59 -10.50 4.98
N SER A 51 -2.70 -10.29 4.26
CA SER A 51 -3.10 -11.18 3.17
C SER A 51 -2.10 -11.21 2.02
N TRP A 52 -1.45 -10.08 1.70
CA TRP A 52 -0.39 -10.07 0.68
C TRP A 52 0.82 -10.91 1.11
N ILE A 53 1.21 -10.83 2.38
CA ILE A 53 2.31 -11.62 2.95
C ILE A 53 1.94 -13.11 3.00
N GLU A 54 0.77 -13.45 3.56
CA GLU A 54 0.30 -14.84 3.72
C GLU A 54 0.27 -15.60 2.41
N ALA A 55 -0.19 -14.96 1.33
CA ALA A 55 -0.21 -15.55 -0.01
C ALA A 55 1.18 -15.93 -0.55
N ARG A 56 2.26 -15.43 0.05
CA ARG A 56 3.65 -15.62 -0.38
C ARG A 56 4.52 -16.33 0.66
N SER A 57 4.11 -16.31 1.93
CA SER A 57 4.83 -16.99 3.02
C SER A 57 4.59 -18.50 3.05
N HIS A 58 3.54 -18.99 2.37
CA HIS A 58 3.19 -20.41 2.33
C HIS A 58 3.64 -21.13 1.04
N ALA A 59 4.72 -20.67 0.41
CA ALA A 59 5.32 -21.38 -0.71
C ALA A 59 5.86 -22.75 -0.24
N THR A 60 5.17 -23.82 -0.63
CA THR A 60 5.70 -25.20 -0.64
C THR A 60 6.80 -25.37 -1.67
#